data_AF-A0A1A8PG51-F1
#
_entry.id   AF-A0A1A8PG51-F1
#
_cell.length_a   1.000
_cell.length_b   1.000
_cell.length_c   1.000
_cell.angle_alpha   90.00
_cell.angle_beta   90.00
_cell.angle_gamma   90.00
#
_symmetry.space_group_name_H-M   'P 1'
#
loop_
_entity.id
_entity.type
_entity.pdbx_description
1 polymer ?
#
loop_
_entity_poly.entity_id
_entity_poly.type
_entity_poly.pdbx_seq_one_letter_code
_entity_poly.pdbx_strand_id
1 'polypeptide(L)'
;VITHVDEIMQQDIRPLLAVDIIEQLHRQFALLSGGRGEDGAPIITFPEYSGFSEVPEEDFLNVVTYLTSIPSLDAASIGFIIIIDRRKDKWSSVKASLS
;
A
#
# COMPACT_ATOMS: atom_id res chain seq x y z
N VAL A 1 3.93 28.48 39.34
CA VAL A 1 2.95 27.57 38.70
C VAL A 1 3.73 26.61 37.83
N ILE A 2 3.90 25.39 38.30
CA ILE A 2 4.48 24.29 37.52
C ILE A 2 3.28 23.42 37.15
N THR A 3 2.97 23.33 35.86
CA THR A 3 2.26 22.18 35.29
C THR A 3 2.76 22.02 33.87
N HIS A 4 3.33 20.84 33.63
CA HIS A 4 3.81 20.30 32.37
C HIS A 4 3.14 20.92 31.14
N VAL A 5 3.97 21.54 30.30
CA VAL A 5 3.71 21.52 28.86
C VAL A 5 3.84 20.05 28.52
N ASP A 6 2.72 19.39 28.23
CA ASP A 6 2.71 18.02 27.75
C ASP A 6 3.67 17.97 26.57
N GLU A 7 4.83 17.37 26.79
CA GLU A 7 5.70 16.87 25.76
C GLU A 7 4.84 15.88 24.99
N ILE A 8 4.20 16.37 23.91
CA ILE A 8 3.66 15.51 22.87
C ILE A 8 4.90 14.77 22.36
N MET A 9 5.14 13.61 22.94
CA MET A 9 6.03 12.61 22.42
C MET A 9 5.48 12.32 21.03
N GLN A 10 5.95 13.05 20.02
CA GLN A 10 5.94 12.57 18.66
C GLN A 10 6.70 11.27 18.75
N GLN A 11 5.97 10.17 18.90
CA GLN A 11 6.55 8.87 18.70
C GLN A 11 7.09 8.97 17.28
N ASP A 12 8.40 9.01 17.15
CA ASP A 12 9.07 8.93 15.86
C ASP A 12 8.72 7.54 15.32
N ILE A 13 7.56 7.44 14.67
CA ILE A 13 7.15 6.23 13.98
C ILE A 13 8.12 6.13 12.83
N ARG A 14 9.12 5.27 13.02
CA ARG A 14 10.05 4.85 11.98
C ARG A 14 9.23 4.62 10.69
N PRO A 15 9.61 5.24 9.57
CA PRO A 15 8.95 4.96 8.31
C PRO A 15 9.17 3.48 7.94
N LEU A 16 8.16 2.87 7.33
CA LEU A 16 8.27 1.52 6.80
C LEU A 16 9.31 1.51 5.68
N LEU A 17 10.26 0.58 5.72
CA LEU A 17 11.35 0.48 4.76
C LEU A 17 11.14 -0.71 3.83
N ALA A 18 11.80 -0.70 2.67
CA ALA A 18 11.75 -1.81 1.71
C ALA A 18 12.14 -3.15 2.33
N VAL A 19 13.10 -3.13 3.26
CA VAL A 19 13.58 -4.32 3.98
C VAL A 19 12.48 -4.95 4.85
N ASP A 20 11.51 -4.16 5.30
CA ASP A 20 10.40 -4.63 6.14
C ASP A 20 9.35 -5.39 5.34
N ILE A 21 9.32 -5.20 4.01
CA ILE A 21 8.37 -5.86 3.09
C ILE A 21 9.05 -6.62 1.95
N ILE A 22 10.31 -7.00 2.15
CA ILE A 22 11.18 -7.52 1.09
C ILE A 22 10.61 -8.80 0.45
N GLU A 23 9.95 -9.64 1.24
CA GLU A 23 9.31 -10.87 0.77
C GLU A 23 8.15 -10.57 -0.19
N GLN A 24 7.31 -9.59 0.15
CA GLN A 24 6.19 -9.18 -0.69
C GLN A 24 6.68 -8.53 -1.99
N LEU A 25 7.76 -7.73 -1.91
CA LEU A 25 8.40 -7.14 -3.10
C LEU A 25 9.01 -8.21 -4.02
N HIS A 26 9.75 -9.18 -3.46
CA HIS A 26 10.34 -10.28 -4.23
C HIS A 26 9.28 -11.16 -4.90
N ARG A 27 8.14 -11.39 -4.25
CA ARG A 27 7.00 -12.12 -4.83
C ARG A 27 6.24 -11.31 -5.88
N GLN A 28 6.60 -10.05 -6.08
CA GLN A 28 5.86 -9.10 -6.92
C GLN A 28 4.38 -9.01 -6.53
N PHE A 29 4.09 -9.09 -5.23
CA PHE A 29 2.72 -9.06 -4.71
C PHE A 29 1.99 -7.76 -5.09
N ALA A 30 2.72 -6.65 -5.14
CA ALA A 30 2.29 -5.41 -5.75
C ALA A 30 3.48 -4.72 -6.41
N LEU A 31 3.21 -3.83 -7.36
CA LEU A 31 4.21 -3.08 -8.09
C LEU A 31 3.76 -1.66 -8.38
N LEU A 32 4.66 -0.70 -8.17
CA LEU A 32 4.56 0.67 -8.65
C LEU A 32 5.34 0.76 -9.97
N SER A 33 4.66 0.58 -11.10
CA SER A 33 5.30 0.40 -12.42
C SER A 33 5.93 1.67 -13.01
N GLY A 34 5.68 2.83 -12.38
CA GLY A 34 5.99 4.16 -12.93
C GLY A 34 4.92 4.69 -13.88
N GLY A 35 3.91 3.87 -14.24
CA GLY A 35 2.74 4.32 -14.99
C GLY A 35 1.93 5.38 -14.24
N ARG A 36 1.28 6.26 -14.99
CA ARG A 36 0.41 7.31 -14.46
C ARG A 36 -0.92 7.34 -15.19
N GLY A 37 -1.97 7.69 -14.46
CA GLY A 37 -3.28 8.02 -15.05
C GLY A 37 -3.22 9.33 -15.85
N GLU A 38 -4.35 9.69 -16.45
CA GLU A 38 -4.51 10.91 -17.25
C GLU A 38 -4.13 12.17 -16.46
N ASP A 39 -4.56 12.27 -15.20
CA ASP A 39 -4.25 13.39 -14.30
C ASP A 39 -2.85 13.30 -13.67
N GLY A 40 -2.05 12.28 -14.00
CA GLY A 40 -0.73 12.06 -13.42
C GLY A 40 -0.72 11.23 -12.12
N ALA A 41 -1.87 10.71 -11.68
CA ALA A 41 -1.99 9.83 -10.51
C ALA A 41 -1.11 8.57 -10.67
N PRO A 42 -0.23 8.23 -9.70
CA PRO A 42 0.56 7.01 -9.75
C PRO A 42 -0.29 5.75 -9.80
N ILE A 43 0.15 4.75 -10.58
CA ILE A 43 -0.53 3.46 -10.71
C ILE A 43 0.17 2.39 -9.88
N ILE A 44 -0.55 1.82 -8.91
CA ILE A 44 -0.14 0.63 -8.15
C ILE A 44 -0.93 -0.57 -8.69
N THR A 45 -0.22 -1.63 -9.08
CA THR A 45 -0.82 -2.85 -9.60
C THR A 45 -0.58 -4.02 -8.64
N PHE A 46 -1.66 -4.69 -8.25
CA PHE A 46 -1.64 -6.02 -7.65
C PHE A 46 -1.93 -7.01 -8.78
N PRO A 47 -0.89 -7.68 -9.32
CA PRO A 47 -1.07 -8.65 -10.40
C PRO A 47 -1.86 -9.87 -9.90
N GLU A 48 -2.25 -10.73 -10.84
CA GLU A 48 -2.93 -11.98 -10.49
C GLU A 48 -2.06 -12.80 -9.53
N TYR A 49 -2.64 -13.11 -8.37
CA TYR A 49 -1.97 -13.83 -7.31
C TYR A 49 -2.94 -14.85 -6.71
N SER A 50 -2.73 -16.13 -7.04
CA SER A 50 -3.64 -17.22 -6.65
C SER A 50 -3.80 -17.39 -5.13
N GLY A 51 -2.84 -16.92 -4.34
CA GLY A 51 -2.87 -16.94 -2.88
C GLY A 51 -3.38 -15.64 -2.25
N PHE A 52 -4.03 -14.73 -3.00
CA PHE A 52 -4.40 -13.40 -2.50
C PHE A 52 -5.30 -13.47 -1.26
N SER A 53 -6.22 -14.43 -1.20
CA SER A 53 -7.09 -14.63 -0.04
C SER A 53 -6.35 -15.09 1.23
N GLU A 54 -5.10 -15.55 1.09
CA GLU A 54 -4.27 -16.02 2.20
C GLU A 54 -3.30 -14.93 2.68
N VAL A 55 -3.24 -13.79 1.99
CA VAL A 55 -2.37 -12.68 2.36
C VAL A 55 -2.91 -12.03 3.63
N PRO A 56 -2.10 -11.91 4.69
CA PRO A 56 -2.48 -11.18 5.89
C PRO A 56 -2.85 -9.73 5.56
N GLU A 57 -3.87 -9.20 6.23
CA GLU A 57 -4.27 -7.79 6.07
C GLU A 57 -3.11 -6.83 6.37
N GLU A 58 -2.29 -7.15 7.37
CA GLU A 58 -1.10 -6.37 7.73
C GLU A 58 -0.09 -6.31 6.57
N ASP A 59 0.15 -7.41 5.86
CA ASP A 59 1.06 -7.43 4.71
C ASP A 59 0.54 -6.56 3.57
N PHE A 60 -0.77 -6.61 3.32
CA PHE A 60 -1.41 -5.75 2.34
C PHE A 60 -1.26 -4.26 2.71
N LEU A 61 -1.57 -3.91 3.97
CA LEU A 61 -1.45 -2.55 4.48
C LEU A 61 0.00 -2.05 4.44
N ASN A 62 0.97 -2.86 4.82
CA ASN A 62 2.38 -2.52 4.79
C ASN A 62 2.85 -2.26 3.35
N VAL A 63 2.47 -3.12 2.40
CA VAL A 63 2.82 -2.92 0.99
C VAL A 63 2.19 -1.64 0.43
N VAL A 64 0.92 -1.38 0.70
CA VAL A 64 0.25 -0.14 0.27
C VAL A 64 0.91 1.08 0.91
N THR A 65 1.20 1.03 2.21
CA THR A 65 1.85 2.12 2.96
C THR A 65 3.23 2.43 2.38
N TYR A 66 4.05 1.39 2.15
CA TYR A 66 5.36 1.57 1.55
C TYR A 66 5.26 2.14 0.13
N LEU A 67 4.44 1.54 -0.74
CA LEU A 67 4.36 1.97 -2.15
C LEU A 67 3.78 3.38 -2.31
N THR A 68 2.84 3.79 -1.45
CA THR A 68 2.28 5.16 -1.46
C THR A 68 3.24 6.21 -0.88
N SER A 69 4.26 5.79 -0.13
CA SER A 69 5.32 6.69 0.35
C SER A 69 6.38 7.04 -0.70
N ILE A 70 6.45 6.29 -1.82
CA ILE A 70 7.49 6.46 -2.84
C ILE A 70 7.27 7.71 -3.71
N PRO A 71 6.06 7.99 -4.24
CA PRO A 71 5.84 9.20 -5.02
C PRO A 71 6.07 10.48 -4.22
N SER A 72 6.39 11.58 -4.92
CA SER A 72 6.49 12.88 -4.27
C SER A 72 5.15 13.30 -3.67
N LEU A 73 5.18 14.20 -2.68
CA LEU A 73 3.96 14.72 -2.05
C LEU A 73 3.00 15.33 -3.09
N ASP A 74 3.52 16.06 -4.08
CA ASP A 74 2.73 16.60 -5.18
C ASP A 74 2.03 15.50 -5.99
N ALA A 75 2.73 14.41 -6.31
CA ALA A 75 2.14 13.29 -7.04
C ALA A 75 1.12 12.52 -6.19
N ALA A 76 1.41 12.30 -4.90
CA ALA A 76 0.50 11.66 -3.96
C ALA A 76 -0.76 12.49 -3.69
N SER A 77 -0.67 13.83 -3.78
CA SER A 77 -1.81 14.74 -3.60
C SER A 77 -2.90 14.60 -4.65
N ILE A 78 -2.55 14.08 -5.84
CA ILE A 78 -3.50 13.75 -6.92
C ILE A 78 -4.35 12.52 -6.53
N GLY A 79 -3.81 11.65 -5.68
CA GLY A 79 -4.36 10.34 -5.36
C GLY A 79 -3.69 9.22 -6.16
N PHE A 80 -4.19 8.00 -5.98
CA PHE A 80 -3.61 6.78 -6.55
C PHE A 80 -4.65 6.00 -7.34
N ILE A 81 -4.21 5.36 -8.41
CA ILE A 81 -5.00 4.37 -9.14
C ILE A 81 -4.50 2.99 -8.70
N ILE A 82 -5.39 2.19 -8.12
CA ILE A 82 -5.10 0.82 -7.72
C ILE A 82 -5.76 -0.13 -8.73
N ILE A 83 -4.96 -0.97 -9.36
CA ILE A 83 -5.42 -2.04 -10.23
C ILE A 83 -5.23 -3.35 -9.48
N ILE A 84 -6.32 -4.09 -9.26
CA ILE A 84 -6.27 -5.42 -8.63
C ILE A 84 -6.73 -6.45 -9.64
N ASP A 85 -5.81 -7.31 -10.05
CA ASP A 85 -6.10 -8.39 -10.99
C ASP A 85 -6.53 -9.65 -10.21
N ARG A 86 -7.84 -9.87 -10.14
CA ARG A 86 -8.46 -11.06 -9.51
C ARG A 86 -9.11 -11.98 -10.55
N ARG A 87 -8.63 -11.98 -11.80
CA ARG A 87 -9.32 -12.65 -12.93
C ARG A 87 -9.48 -14.17 -12.75
N LYS A 88 -8.63 -14.81 -11.93
CA LYS A 88 -8.67 -16.25 -11.67
C LYS A 88 -9.42 -16.62 -10.39
N ASP A 89 -9.92 -15.64 -9.65
CA ASP A 89 -10.57 -15.87 -8.38
C ASP A 89 -12.04 -16.25 -8.54
N LYS A 90 -12.55 -16.98 -7.54
CA LYS A 90 -14.00 -17.18 -7.40
C LYS A 90 -14.65 -15.82 -7.09
N TRP A 91 -15.78 -15.55 -7.73
CA TRP A 91 -16.59 -14.34 -7.52
C TRP A 91 -16.90 -14.05 -6.03
N SER A 92 -17.06 -15.08 -5.21
CA SER A 92 -17.27 -14.94 -3.76
C SER A 92 -16.07 -14.28 -3.05
N SER A 93 -14.85 -14.58 -3.48
CA SER A 93 -13.63 -13.99 -2.91
C SER A 93 -13.47 -12.52 -3.32
N VAL A 94 -13.86 -12.18 -4.56
CA VAL A 94 -13.86 -10.79 -5.05
C VAL A 94 -14.78 -9.91 -4.22
N LYS A 95 -16.00 -10.38 -3.88
CA LYS A 95 -16.93 -9.60 -3.03
C LYS A 95 -16.39 -9.38 -1.63
N ALA A 96 -15.77 -10.40 -1.02
CA ALA A 96 -15.20 -10.30 0.31
C ALA A 96 -14.05 -9.29 0.40
N SER A 97 -13.32 -9.07 -0.69
CA SER A 97 -12.25 -8.06 -0.76
C SER A 97 -12.76 -6.62 -1.01
N LEU A 98 -14.05 -6.43 -1.30
CA LEU A 98 -14.67 -5.12 -1.55
C LEU A 98 -15.62 -4.66 -0.43
N SER A 99 -15.87 -5.52 0.55
CA SER A 99 -16.81 -5.33 1.66
C SER A 99 -16.08 -5.01 2.96
#